data_AF-A0A409X2B8-F1
#
_entry.id   AF-A0A409X2B8-F1
#
_cell.length_a   1.000
_cell.length_b   1.000
_cell.length_c   1.000
_cell.angle_alpha   90.00
_cell.angle_beta   90.00
_cell.angle_gamma   90.00
#
_symmetry.space_group_name_H-M   'P 1'
#
loop_
_entity.id
_entity.type
_entity.pdbx_description
1 polymer ?
#
loop_
_entity_poly.entity_id
_entity_poly.type
_entity_poly.pdbx_seq_one_letter_code
_entity_poly.pdbx_strand_id
1 'polypeptide(L)'
;MDQDDEYHGEQSAETVQATHGTRSLYPAVKRRPPSHNKLCEQVRKHLESILGKYTFRERNLVSVEEAEAFALTWDSELQSGPSCCDIDSFRIALDSDPTCAWNMSASRVFAHNFLQKHHSSKVGLNVVAQRFIGRICSLKKKYKQCRGGTALRLTALQHGRRMSRKNNVLFHRRRWVFNRHPDLRRHLDVIDKLGVAGMSSDDSDHEQFPAERRSTARPGQSISFVVLKPQWRSELLSEVLHLTDSLYPLLRTADTDDLRGAAPHHRIRVNTIWSRSRKFPKGQPRNSYDYAWRMRKSDLEFIVAPAPDYNYDEVARILRR
;
A
#
# COMPACT_ATOMS: atom_id res chain seq x y z
N MET A 1 -62.47 -39.13 -46.57
CA MET A 1 -63.19 -38.05 -45.89
C MET A 1 -62.60 -37.93 -44.50
N ASP A 2 -61.29 -37.68 -44.38
CA ASP A 2 -60.58 -36.43 -44.70
C ASP A 2 -60.84 -35.35 -43.65
N GLN A 3 -59.71 -34.82 -43.13
CA GLN A 3 -59.52 -33.53 -42.46
C GLN A 3 -59.96 -33.42 -40.99
N ASP A 4 -59.22 -32.84 -40.05
CA ASP A 4 -57.94 -32.11 -40.08
C ASP A 4 -57.33 -32.04 -38.66
N ASP A 5 -56.00 -31.94 -38.67
CA ASP A 5 -55.06 -31.30 -37.74
C ASP A 5 -55.56 -30.61 -36.46
N GLU A 6 -54.97 -30.97 -35.31
CA GLU A 6 -54.42 -29.94 -34.40
C GLU A 6 -53.31 -30.52 -33.49
N TYR A 7 -52.07 -30.19 -33.85
CA TYR A 7 -50.84 -30.53 -33.13
C TYR A 7 -50.46 -29.37 -32.20
N HIS A 8 -50.76 -29.48 -30.90
CA HIS A 8 -50.26 -28.53 -29.89
C HIS A 8 -48.90 -29.00 -29.34
N GLY A 9 -47.83 -28.43 -29.88
CA GLY A 9 -46.49 -28.52 -29.30
C GLY A 9 -46.31 -27.52 -28.16
N GLU A 10 -46.36 -27.99 -26.93
CA GLU A 10 -45.91 -27.23 -25.75
C GLU A 10 -44.38 -27.20 -25.71
N GLN A 11 -43.79 -26.11 -26.21
CA GLN A 11 -42.38 -25.81 -25.95
C GLN A 11 -42.25 -25.14 -24.58
N SER A 12 -41.70 -25.91 -23.64
CA SER A 12 -41.28 -25.44 -22.32
C SER A 12 -40.11 -24.45 -22.46
N ALA A 13 -40.35 -23.19 -22.10
CA ALA A 13 -39.32 -22.17 -22.04
C ALA A 13 -38.42 -22.38 -20.80
N GLU A 14 -37.30 -23.07 -20.96
CA GLU A 14 -36.21 -23.08 -19.99
C GLU A 14 -35.62 -21.66 -19.89
N THR A 15 -36.01 -20.96 -18.83
CA THR A 15 -35.40 -19.69 -18.43
C THR A 15 -34.01 -19.97 -17.86
N VAL A 16 -32.99 -19.95 -18.72
CA VAL A 16 -31.59 -19.97 -18.32
C VAL A 16 -31.26 -18.63 -17.65
N GLN A 17 -31.37 -18.60 -16.31
CA GLN A 17 -30.84 -17.50 -15.52
C GLN A 17 -29.31 -17.52 -15.60
N ALA A 18 -28.77 -16.78 -16.57
CA ALA A 18 -27.35 -16.47 -16.64
C ALA A 18 -26.97 -15.59 -15.45
N THR A 19 -26.47 -16.21 -14.38
CA THR A 19 -25.81 -15.50 -13.30
C THR A 19 -24.54 -14.86 -13.87
N HIS A 20 -24.60 -13.57 -14.18
CA HIS A 20 -23.44 -12.75 -14.53
C HIS A 20 -22.51 -12.64 -13.31
N GLY A 21 -21.66 -13.66 -13.12
CA GLY A 21 -20.56 -13.63 -12.19
C GLY A 21 -19.59 -12.54 -12.62
N THR A 22 -19.57 -11.43 -11.87
CA THR A 22 -18.58 -10.37 -11.99
C THR A 22 -17.21 -10.96 -11.66
N ARG A 23 -16.50 -11.42 -12.69
CA ARG A 23 -15.16 -11.99 -12.58
C ARG A 23 -14.23 -10.89 -12.10
N SER A 24 -13.88 -10.93 -10.81
CA SER A 24 -12.94 -10.00 -10.19
C SER A 24 -11.61 -10.07 -10.95
N LEU A 25 -11.32 -9.06 -11.76
CA LEU A 25 -10.11 -8.91 -12.58
C LEU A 25 -8.84 -8.65 -11.75
N TYR A 26 -8.94 -8.64 -10.43
CA TYR A 26 -7.77 -8.54 -9.56
C TYR A 26 -7.24 -9.96 -9.32
N PRO A 27 -5.93 -10.21 -9.50
CA PRO A 27 -5.33 -11.41 -8.94
C PRO A 27 -5.69 -11.39 -7.46
N ALA A 28 -6.44 -12.41 -7.01
CA ALA A 28 -6.90 -12.51 -5.64
C ALA A 28 -5.70 -12.23 -4.74
N VAL A 29 -5.83 -11.23 -3.86
CA VAL A 29 -4.73 -10.81 -2.97
C VAL A 29 -4.14 -12.07 -2.37
N LYS A 30 -2.89 -12.38 -2.72
CA LYS A 30 -2.24 -13.65 -2.34
C LYS A 30 -2.14 -13.67 -0.82
N ARG A 31 -3.14 -14.26 -0.18
CA ARG A 31 -3.21 -14.35 1.28
C ARG A 31 -2.15 -15.34 1.72
N ARG A 32 -1.42 -15.00 2.77
CA ARG A 32 -0.51 -15.94 3.41
C ARG A 32 -1.33 -17.11 3.96
N PRO A 33 -0.82 -18.34 3.87
CA PRO A 33 -1.54 -19.49 4.40
C PRO A 33 -1.77 -19.33 5.91
N PRO A 34 -2.90 -19.80 6.47
CA PRO A 34 -3.22 -19.65 7.89
C PRO A 34 -2.12 -20.15 8.83
N SER A 35 -1.44 -21.25 8.46
CA SER A 35 -0.32 -21.83 9.19
C SER A 35 0.85 -20.86 9.38
N HIS A 36 1.16 -20.05 8.35
CA HIS A 36 2.19 -19.02 8.41
C HIS A 36 1.83 -17.95 9.43
N ASN A 37 0.58 -17.48 9.42
CA ASN A 37 0.15 -16.42 10.34
C ASN A 37 0.14 -16.92 11.80
N LYS A 38 -0.31 -18.17 12.01
CA LYS A 38 -0.28 -18.84 13.32
C LYS A 38 1.15 -18.96 13.86
N LEU A 39 2.12 -19.37 13.04
CA LEU A 39 3.51 -19.44 13.46
C LEU A 39 4.08 -18.06 13.82
N CYS A 40 3.82 -17.02 13.00
CA CYS A 40 4.24 -15.65 13.31
C CYS A 40 3.64 -15.16 14.64
N GLU A 41 2.39 -15.52 14.93
CA GLU A 41 1.74 -15.18 16.20
C GLU A 41 2.39 -15.90 17.38
N GLN A 42 2.69 -17.19 17.25
CA GLN A 42 3.37 -17.97 18.28
C GLN A 42 4.77 -17.42 18.57
N VAL A 43 5.57 -17.15 17.54
CA VAL A 43 6.90 -16.55 17.67
C VAL A 43 6.83 -15.22 18.43
N ARG A 44 5.83 -14.38 18.09
CA ARG A 44 5.62 -13.11 18.80
C ARG A 44 5.31 -13.32 20.28
N LYS A 45 4.35 -14.20 20.60
CA LYS A 45 3.94 -14.49 21.99
C LYS A 45 5.10 -15.07 22.80
N HIS A 46 5.88 -15.98 22.20
CA HIS A 46 7.04 -16.57 22.86
C HIS A 46 8.12 -15.53 23.15
N LEU A 47 8.44 -14.67 22.18
CA LEU A 47 9.39 -13.58 22.38
C LEU A 47 8.94 -12.59 23.45
N GLU A 48 7.63 -12.26 23.48
CA GLU A 48 7.04 -11.44 24.54
C GLU A 48 7.13 -12.11 25.92
N SER A 49 7.09 -13.44 25.99
CA SER A 49 7.27 -14.18 27.25
C SER A 49 8.71 -14.14 27.76
N ILE A 50 9.71 -14.15 26.86
CA ILE A 50 11.13 -14.07 27.21
C ILE A 50 11.51 -12.65 27.62
N LEU A 51 11.18 -11.65 26.80
CA LEU A 51 11.53 -10.24 27.07
C LEU A 51 10.63 -9.59 28.15
N GLY A 52 9.52 -10.23 28.49
CA GLY A 52 8.52 -9.73 29.43
C GLY A 52 7.67 -8.58 28.88
N LYS A 53 6.83 -8.00 29.76
CA LYS A 53 5.81 -6.99 29.42
C LYS A 53 6.37 -5.73 28.74
N TYR A 54 7.63 -5.39 29.01
CA TYR A 54 8.26 -4.17 28.51
C TYR A 54 9.47 -4.50 27.62
N THR A 55 9.19 -4.79 26.36
CA THR A 55 10.19 -5.21 25.36
C THR A 55 11.38 -4.24 25.24
N PHE A 56 11.16 -2.92 25.39
CA PHE A 56 12.18 -1.89 25.19
C PHE A 56 12.88 -1.42 26.47
N ARG A 57 12.87 -2.23 27.53
CA ARG A 57 13.72 -1.96 28.70
C ARG A 57 15.18 -2.15 28.33
N GLU A 58 16.05 -1.35 28.90
CA GLU A 58 17.50 -1.38 28.65
C GLU A 58 18.09 -2.78 28.84
N ARG A 59 17.70 -3.49 29.91
CA ARG A 59 18.13 -4.89 30.17
C ARG A 59 17.82 -5.89 29.05
N ASN A 60 16.87 -5.58 28.17
CA ASN A 60 16.45 -6.43 27.05
C ASN A 60 17.15 -6.05 25.74
N LEU A 61 17.91 -4.95 25.73
CA LEU A 61 18.57 -4.40 24.57
C LEU A 61 20.08 -4.58 24.75
N VAL A 62 20.75 -4.96 23.67
CA VAL A 62 22.22 -4.91 23.60
C VAL A 62 22.65 -3.52 23.13
N SER A 63 23.76 -3.01 23.66
CA SER A 63 24.33 -1.75 23.19
C SER A 63 24.94 -1.92 21.79
N VAL A 64 25.25 -0.81 21.12
CA VAL A 64 25.88 -0.86 19.80
C VAL A 64 27.29 -1.44 19.92
N GLU A 65 28.03 -1.01 20.94
CA GLU A 65 29.40 -1.42 21.20
C GLU A 65 29.50 -2.92 21.52
N GLU A 66 28.58 -3.44 22.34
CA GLU A 66 28.54 -4.87 22.65
C GLU A 66 28.16 -5.72 21.43
N ALA A 67 27.23 -5.24 20.59
CA ALA A 67 26.86 -5.93 19.35
C ALA A 67 27.99 -5.93 18.31
N GLU A 68 28.77 -4.85 18.23
CA GLU A 68 29.96 -4.74 17.36
C GLU A 68 31.10 -5.61 17.86
N ALA A 69 31.38 -5.62 19.17
CA ALA A 69 32.37 -6.50 19.78
C ALA A 69 32.04 -7.98 19.52
N PHE A 70 30.75 -8.35 19.64
CA PHE A 70 30.32 -9.71 19.33
C PHE A 70 30.52 -10.06 17.85
N ALA A 71 30.30 -9.12 16.93
CA ALA A 71 30.46 -9.35 15.49
C ALA A 71 31.88 -9.79 15.11
N LEU A 72 32.90 -9.43 15.89
CA LEU A 72 34.29 -9.86 15.68
C LEU A 72 34.50 -11.36 15.96
N THR A 73 33.65 -11.97 16.79
CA THR A 73 33.73 -13.40 17.14
C THR A 73 32.79 -14.27 16.30
N TRP A 74 31.99 -13.64 15.43
CA TRP A 74 30.98 -14.30 14.63
C TRP A 74 31.50 -14.59 13.22
N ASP A 75 31.50 -15.86 12.84
CA ASP A 75 31.80 -16.28 11.47
C ASP A 75 30.60 -15.98 10.57
N SER A 76 30.74 -14.97 9.71
CA SER A 76 29.68 -14.57 8.78
C SER A 76 29.46 -15.56 7.64
N GLU A 77 30.48 -16.33 7.24
CA GLU A 77 30.41 -17.27 6.11
C GLU A 77 29.66 -18.53 6.52
N LEU A 78 30.03 -19.09 7.67
CA LEU A 78 29.35 -20.24 8.27
C LEU A 78 28.08 -19.84 9.03
N GLN A 79 27.85 -18.53 9.15
CA GLN A 79 26.88 -17.93 10.05
C GLN A 79 27.02 -18.50 11.47
N SER A 80 28.19 -18.88 11.94
CA SER A 80 28.36 -19.63 13.20
C SER A 80 29.27 -18.92 14.18
N GLY A 81 29.16 -19.26 15.44
CA GLY A 81 29.94 -18.64 16.50
C GLY A 81 29.39 -19.02 17.87
N PRO A 82 29.98 -18.49 18.95
CA PRO A 82 29.42 -18.65 20.28
C PRO A 82 28.00 -18.06 20.35
N SER A 83 27.18 -18.60 21.24
CA SER A 83 25.88 -18.01 21.54
C SER A 83 26.08 -16.62 22.14
N CYS A 84 25.39 -15.59 21.60
CA CYS A 84 25.51 -14.23 22.12
C CYS A 84 24.85 -14.04 23.50
N CYS A 85 23.87 -14.88 23.82
CA CYS A 85 23.11 -14.86 25.07
C CYS A 85 22.44 -16.20 25.32
N ASP A 86 21.92 -16.36 26.53
CA ASP A 86 21.05 -17.48 26.90
C ASP A 86 19.60 -17.01 27.04
N ILE A 87 18.68 -17.92 27.32
CA ILE A 87 17.25 -17.58 27.47
C ILE A 87 17.00 -16.69 28.70
N ASP A 88 17.75 -16.88 29.77
CA ASP A 88 17.60 -16.10 31.00
C ASP A 88 18.20 -14.69 30.89
N SER A 89 19.17 -14.50 29.98
CA SER A 89 19.87 -13.24 29.71
C SER A 89 19.58 -12.69 28.32
N PHE A 90 18.42 -13.07 27.75
CA PHE A 90 18.11 -12.85 26.34
C PHE A 90 17.95 -11.37 25.99
N ARG A 91 18.75 -10.90 25.02
CA ARG A 91 18.80 -9.50 24.58
C ARG A 91 18.76 -9.40 23.06
N ILE A 92 18.22 -8.28 22.55
CA ILE A 92 18.09 -8.02 21.10
C ILE A 92 18.72 -6.69 20.69
N ALA A 93 19.29 -6.65 19.47
CA ALA A 93 19.89 -5.43 18.91
C ALA A 93 18.85 -4.68 18.06
N LEU A 94 18.41 -3.50 18.50
CA LEU A 94 17.43 -2.68 17.75
C LEU A 94 18.06 -1.45 17.10
N ASP A 95 19.22 -0.99 17.56
CA ASP A 95 19.93 0.14 16.97
C ASP A 95 20.72 -0.29 15.71
N SER A 96 21.29 -1.50 15.68
CA SER A 96 22.00 -2.12 14.53
C SER A 96 21.06 -2.81 13.52
N ASP A 97 21.56 -3.20 12.35
CA ASP A 97 20.78 -3.91 11.33
C ASP A 97 20.03 -5.14 11.90
N PRO A 98 18.76 -5.42 11.52
CA PRO A 98 18.03 -6.57 12.03
C PRO A 98 18.72 -7.93 11.80
N THR A 99 19.58 -8.02 10.79
CA THR A 99 20.39 -9.19 10.43
C THR A 99 21.84 -9.10 10.92
N CYS A 100 22.14 -8.23 11.89
CA CYS A 100 23.47 -8.20 12.51
C CYS A 100 23.80 -9.54 13.20
N ALA A 101 25.10 -9.80 13.39
CA ALA A 101 25.63 -11.01 14.02
C ALA A 101 24.93 -11.36 15.34
N TRP A 102 24.72 -10.37 16.22
CA TRP A 102 24.01 -10.56 17.49
C TRP A 102 22.59 -11.12 17.27
N ASN A 103 21.79 -10.48 16.43
CA ASN A 103 20.40 -10.92 16.20
C ASN A 103 20.34 -12.27 15.48
N MET A 104 21.31 -12.58 14.62
CA MET A 104 21.42 -13.91 14.01
C MET A 104 21.71 -14.99 15.04
N SER A 105 22.68 -14.76 15.94
CA SER A 105 22.96 -15.66 17.06
C SER A 105 21.74 -15.81 17.99
N ALA A 106 21.15 -14.69 18.42
CA ALA A 106 19.95 -14.67 19.26
C ALA A 106 18.77 -15.40 18.62
N SER A 107 18.63 -15.35 17.28
CA SER A 107 17.57 -16.06 16.57
C SER A 107 17.67 -17.58 16.70
N ARG A 108 18.90 -18.12 16.84
CA ARG A 108 19.15 -19.56 17.03
C ARG A 108 18.81 -19.99 18.44
N VAL A 109 19.30 -19.25 19.43
CA VAL A 109 18.97 -19.45 20.86
C VAL A 109 17.46 -19.43 21.05
N PHE A 110 16.79 -18.42 20.47
CA PHE A 110 15.34 -18.31 20.45
C PHE A 110 14.66 -19.52 19.79
N ALA A 111 15.12 -19.92 18.60
CA ALA A 111 14.50 -21.00 17.84
C ALA A 111 14.62 -22.36 18.55
N HIS A 112 15.77 -22.64 19.18
CA HIS A 112 15.95 -23.84 20.00
C HIS A 112 14.95 -23.88 21.16
N ASN A 113 14.88 -22.82 21.97
CA ASN A 113 13.95 -22.75 23.10
C ASN A 113 12.49 -22.79 22.65
N PHE A 114 12.16 -22.14 21.54
CA PHE A 114 10.82 -22.18 20.95
C PHE A 114 10.39 -23.62 20.60
N LEU A 115 11.26 -24.38 19.91
CA LEU A 115 10.95 -25.75 19.52
C LEU A 115 10.85 -26.69 20.74
N GLN A 116 11.69 -26.48 21.75
CA GLN A 116 11.63 -27.22 23.01
C GLN A 116 10.30 -27.00 23.73
N LYS A 117 9.83 -25.74 23.83
CA LYS A 117 8.62 -25.39 24.58
C LYS A 117 7.32 -25.73 23.84
N HIS A 118 7.31 -25.63 22.51
CA HIS A 118 6.10 -25.81 21.71
C HIS A 118 5.96 -27.21 21.10
N HIS A 119 6.87 -28.14 21.40
CA HIS A 119 6.91 -29.52 20.89
C HIS A 119 6.57 -29.65 19.39
N SER A 120 6.96 -28.64 18.62
CA SER A 120 6.51 -28.47 17.24
C SER A 120 7.48 -29.15 16.28
N SER A 121 7.49 -30.49 16.27
CA SER A 121 8.38 -31.31 15.41
C SER A 121 8.24 -31.02 13.91
N LYS A 122 7.14 -30.40 13.48
CA LYS A 122 6.84 -30.09 12.08
C LYS A 122 7.47 -28.78 11.58
N VAL A 123 8.01 -27.92 12.44
CA VAL A 123 8.57 -26.62 12.04
C VAL A 123 10.09 -26.65 12.21
N GLY A 124 10.84 -26.46 11.13
CA GLY A 124 12.30 -26.43 11.18
C GLY A 124 12.85 -25.20 11.93
N LEU A 125 14.01 -25.38 12.57
CA LEU A 125 14.71 -24.33 13.32
C LEU A 125 14.93 -23.05 12.50
N ASN A 126 15.41 -23.20 11.26
CA ASN A 126 15.66 -22.07 10.36
C ASN A 126 14.39 -21.28 10.06
N VAL A 127 13.22 -21.92 9.98
CA VAL A 127 11.95 -21.23 9.75
C VAL A 127 11.61 -20.35 10.94
N VAL A 128 11.77 -20.86 12.17
CA VAL A 128 11.53 -20.11 13.41
C VAL A 128 12.50 -18.93 13.52
N ALA A 129 13.79 -19.17 13.28
CA ALA A 129 14.83 -18.13 13.29
C ALA A 129 14.51 -16.99 12.29
N GLN A 130 14.11 -17.32 11.06
CA GLN A 130 13.68 -16.33 10.07
C GLN A 130 12.44 -15.54 10.53
N ARG A 131 11.47 -16.19 11.19
CA ARG A 131 10.30 -15.48 11.76
C ARG A 131 10.70 -14.55 12.89
N PHE A 132 11.66 -14.96 13.71
CA PHE A 132 12.23 -14.11 14.75
C PHE A 132 12.88 -12.86 14.15
N ILE A 133 13.74 -12.99 13.13
CA ILE A 133 14.35 -11.83 12.45
C ILE A 133 13.29 -10.89 11.86
N GLY A 134 12.25 -11.45 11.21
CA GLY A 134 11.12 -10.64 10.73
C GLY A 134 10.38 -9.90 11.85
N ARG A 135 10.31 -10.48 13.05
CA ARG A 135 9.79 -9.81 14.25
C ARG A 135 10.73 -8.71 14.72
N ILE A 136 12.05 -8.90 14.71
CA ILE A 136 13.04 -7.87 15.04
C ILE A 136 12.91 -6.67 14.10
N CYS A 137 12.76 -6.87 12.79
CA CYS A 137 12.48 -5.77 11.84
C CYS A 137 11.26 -4.94 12.25
N SER A 138 10.19 -5.62 12.69
CA SER A 138 8.96 -4.97 13.16
C SER A 138 9.17 -4.23 14.48
N LEU A 139 9.91 -4.82 15.42
CA LEU A 139 10.26 -4.20 16.70
C LEU A 139 11.16 -2.98 16.52
N LYS A 140 12.17 -3.05 15.64
CA LYS A 140 13.04 -1.92 15.30
C LYS A 140 12.23 -0.73 14.78
N LYS A 141 11.27 -0.98 13.88
CA LYS A 141 10.35 0.08 13.41
C LYS A 141 9.58 0.71 14.56
N LYS A 142 9.02 -0.10 15.47
CA LYS A 142 8.28 0.38 16.65
C LYS A 142 9.20 1.14 17.63
N TYR A 143 10.41 0.65 17.84
CA TYR A 143 11.42 1.26 18.71
C TYR A 143 11.84 2.64 18.18
N LYS A 144 12.13 2.76 16.88
CA LYS A 144 12.38 4.05 16.23
C LYS A 144 11.20 5.01 16.36
N GLN A 145 9.97 4.51 16.24
CA GLN A 145 8.77 5.32 16.45
C GLN A 145 8.61 5.79 17.90
N CYS A 146 8.98 4.96 18.88
CA CYS A 146 8.97 5.34 20.29
C CYS A 146 10.07 6.36 20.62
N ARG A 147 11.26 6.25 20.01
CA ARG A 147 12.37 7.20 20.22
C ARG A 147 12.21 8.52 19.45
N GLY A 148 11.53 8.52 18.31
CA GLY A 148 11.43 9.69 17.41
C GLY A 148 10.62 10.89 17.93
N GLY A 149 10.15 10.87 19.18
CA GLY A 149 9.28 11.90 19.73
C GLY A 149 7.94 12.02 19.01
N THR A 150 7.07 12.89 19.53
CA THR A 150 5.70 13.08 19.01
C THR A 150 5.70 13.60 17.57
N ALA A 151 6.67 14.45 17.20
CA ALA A 151 6.76 15.07 15.88
C ALA A 151 6.99 14.04 14.75
N LEU A 152 7.98 13.14 14.88
CA LEU A 152 8.23 12.11 13.86
C LEU A 152 7.08 11.10 13.74
N ARG A 153 6.39 10.82 14.86
CA ARG A 153 5.19 9.98 14.85
C ARG A 153 4.06 10.65 14.07
N LEU A 154 3.84 11.95 14.28
CA LEU A 154 2.81 12.71 13.56
C LEU A 154 3.11 12.79 12.07
N THR A 155 4.36 13.05 11.67
CA THR A 155 4.74 13.09 10.25
C THR A 155 4.59 11.73 9.57
N ALA A 156 4.96 10.64 10.25
CA ALA A 156 4.76 9.28 9.74
C ALA A 156 3.26 8.93 9.58
N LEU A 157 2.43 9.32 10.55
CA LEU A 157 0.97 9.13 10.46
C LEU A 157 0.36 9.97 9.34
N GLN A 158 0.76 11.23 9.19
CA GLN A 158 0.35 12.09 8.09
C GLN A 158 0.74 11.49 6.74
N HIS A 159 1.99 11.04 6.59
CA HIS A 159 2.45 10.36 5.39
C HIS A 159 1.63 9.09 5.10
N GLY A 160 1.37 8.27 6.12
CA GLY A 160 0.53 7.07 5.98
C GLY A 160 -0.89 7.38 5.54
N ARG A 161 -1.51 8.44 6.08
CA ARG A 161 -2.84 8.91 5.65
C ARG A 161 -2.81 9.41 4.21
N ARG A 162 -1.81 10.22 3.82
CA ARG A 162 -1.61 10.68 2.43
C ARG A 162 -1.49 9.51 1.46
N MET A 163 -0.65 8.53 1.79
CA MET A 163 -0.47 7.33 0.96
C MET A 163 -1.74 6.49 0.89
N SER A 164 -2.49 6.33 1.98
CA SER A 164 -3.78 5.63 1.95
C SER A 164 -4.79 6.34 1.03
N ARG A 165 -4.90 7.68 1.11
CA ARG A 165 -5.76 8.46 0.20
C ARG A 165 -5.33 8.30 -1.26
N LYS A 166 -4.02 8.36 -1.53
CA LYS A 166 -3.46 8.22 -2.88
C LYS A 166 -3.70 6.81 -3.45
N ASN A 167 -3.36 5.78 -2.67
CA ASN A 167 -3.36 4.38 -3.09
C ASN A 167 -4.78 3.79 -3.07
N ASN A 168 -5.43 3.82 -1.91
CA ASN A 168 -6.64 3.04 -1.65
C ASN A 168 -7.90 3.74 -2.14
N VAL A 169 -7.83 5.06 -2.35
CA VAL A 169 -9.02 5.85 -2.65
C VAL A 169 -8.93 6.44 -4.06
N LEU A 170 -7.98 7.33 -4.32
CA LEU A 170 -8.02 8.11 -5.55
C LEU A 170 -7.77 7.28 -6.82
N PHE A 171 -6.75 6.42 -6.79
CA PHE A 171 -6.44 5.54 -7.92
C PHE A 171 -7.62 4.61 -8.24
N HIS A 172 -8.13 3.91 -7.23
CA HIS A 172 -9.23 2.97 -7.42
C HIS A 172 -10.54 3.64 -7.84
N ARG A 173 -10.85 4.84 -7.32
CA ARG A 173 -12.03 5.60 -7.76
C ARG A 173 -11.97 5.97 -9.23
N ARG A 174 -10.84 6.49 -9.70
CA ARG A 174 -10.66 6.85 -11.11
C ARG A 174 -10.72 5.62 -12.00
N ARG A 175 -10.04 4.54 -11.60
CA ARG A 175 -10.14 3.25 -12.28
C ARG A 175 -11.58 2.73 -12.36
N TRP A 176 -12.35 2.88 -11.27
CA TRP A 176 -13.76 2.48 -11.22
C TRP A 176 -14.60 3.25 -12.23
N VAL A 177 -14.43 4.58 -12.36
CA VAL A 177 -15.12 5.39 -13.38
C VAL A 177 -14.84 4.87 -14.79
N PHE A 178 -13.57 4.66 -15.12
CA PHE A 178 -13.18 4.14 -16.44
C PHE A 178 -13.75 2.75 -16.71
N ASN A 179 -13.81 1.89 -15.70
CA ASN A 179 -14.36 0.55 -15.85
C ASN A 179 -15.90 0.55 -16.01
N ARG A 180 -16.59 1.45 -15.31
CA ARG A 180 -18.05 1.51 -15.27
C ARG A 180 -18.64 2.18 -16.51
N HIS A 181 -18.02 3.26 -16.99
CA HIS A 181 -18.49 3.97 -18.19
C HIS A 181 -18.12 3.18 -19.46
N PRO A 182 -19.09 2.77 -20.31
CA PRO A 182 -18.84 1.92 -21.48
C PRO A 182 -17.74 2.45 -22.41
N ASP A 183 -17.83 3.73 -22.79
CA ASP A 183 -16.88 4.34 -23.74
C ASP A 183 -15.48 4.57 -23.14
N LEU A 184 -15.36 4.63 -21.80
CA LEU A 184 -14.07 4.82 -21.13
C LEU A 184 -13.33 3.51 -20.87
N ARG A 185 -14.01 2.36 -20.97
CA ARG A 185 -13.45 1.06 -20.60
C ARG A 185 -12.23 0.70 -21.44
N ARG A 186 -12.23 1.04 -22.72
CA ARG A 186 -11.08 0.81 -23.63
C ARG A 186 -9.85 1.64 -23.26
N HIS A 187 -10.01 2.67 -22.44
CA HIS A 187 -8.96 3.58 -22.00
C HIS A 187 -8.39 3.21 -20.61
N LEU A 188 -8.84 2.08 -20.04
CA LEU A 188 -8.46 1.63 -18.70
C LEU A 188 -6.96 1.28 -18.60
N ASP A 189 -6.35 0.83 -19.69
CA ASP A 189 -4.93 0.44 -19.71
C ASP A 189 -4.00 1.63 -19.41
N VAL A 190 -4.32 2.81 -19.92
CA VAL A 190 -3.59 4.06 -19.64
C VAL A 190 -3.66 4.40 -18.15
N ILE A 191 -4.84 4.27 -17.55
CA ILE A 191 -5.03 4.50 -16.12
C ILE A 191 -4.32 3.44 -15.28
N ASP A 192 -4.36 2.17 -15.67
CA ASP A 192 -3.68 1.09 -14.95
C ASP A 192 -2.16 1.24 -15.00
N LYS A 193 -1.60 1.61 -16.15
CA LYS A 193 -0.16 1.94 -16.29
C LYS A 193 0.22 3.16 -15.46
N LEU A 194 -0.67 4.14 -15.31
CA LEU A 194 -0.43 5.37 -14.54
C LEU A 194 -0.22 5.03 -13.06
N GLY A 195 -1.04 4.08 -12.58
CA GLY A 195 -0.97 3.52 -11.25
C GLY A 195 -1.10 4.58 -10.14
N VAL A 196 -0.78 4.15 -8.94
CA VAL A 196 -0.71 5.02 -7.75
C VAL A 196 0.32 6.13 -7.92
N ALA A 197 1.43 5.86 -8.60
CA ALA A 197 2.50 6.83 -8.78
C ALA A 197 2.01 8.11 -9.48
N GLY A 198 1.14 7.95 -10.48
CA GLY A 198 0.62 9.06 -11.26
C GLY A 198 -0.57 9.81 -10.66
N MET A 199 -1.05 9.41 -9.48
CA MET A 199 -2.06 10.17 -8.76
C MET A 199 -1.44 11.44 -8.15
N SER A 200 -2.25 12.49 -7.99
CA SER A 200 -1.84 13.71 -7.28
C SER A 200 -1.70 13.42 -5.77
N SER A 201 -0.81 14.17 -5.12
CA SER A 201 -0.76 14.19 -3.65
C SER A 201 -1.73 15.26 -3.17
N ASP A 202 -2.55 14.91 -2.18
CA ASP A 202 -3.46 15.85 -1.54
C ASP A 202 -2.88 16.26 -0.18
N ASP A 203 -2.57 17.54 -0.04
CA ASP A 203 -2.24 18.16 1.25
C ASP A 203 -3.54 18.75 1.81
N SER A 204 -3.96 18.33 3.00
CA SER A 204 -5.13 18.91 3.66
C SER A 204 -4.76 20.22 4.34
N ASP A 205 -5.69 21.18 4.36
CA ASP A 205 -5.54 22.43 5.10
C ASP A 205 -5.20 22.17 6.58
N HIS A 206 -5.80 21.15 7.20
CA HIS A 206 -5.53 20.76 8.60
C HIS A 206 -4.15 20.11 8.87
N GLU A 207 -3.39 19.77 7.83
CA GLU A 207 -2.03 19.23 7.98
C GLU A 207 -0.96 20.34 7.98
N GLN A 208 -1.30 21.56 7.53
CA GLN A 208 -0.41 22.73 7.53
C GLN A 208 -0.48 23.54 8.83
N PHE A 209 -1.56 23.43 9.61
CA PHE A 209 -1.70 24.14 10.87
C PHE A 209 -1.22 23.34 12.09
N PRO A 210 -0.60 24.00 13.10
CA PRO A 210 -0.28 23.38 14.39
C PRO A 210 -1.52 22.74 15.03
N ALA A 211 -1.30 21.70 15.85
CA ALA A 211 -2.37 20.92 16.47
C ALA A 211 -3.40 21.80 17.23
N GLU A 212 -2.96 22.94 17.77
CA GLU A 212 -3.77 23.94 18.47
C GLU A 212 -4.85 24.61 17.61
N ARG A 213 -4.69 24.64 16.28
CA ARG A 213 -5.71 25.12 15.32
C ARG A 213 -6.48 24.01 14.63
N ARG A 214 -6.24 22.74 14.99
CA ARG A 214 -7.06 21.62 14.48
C ARG A 214 -8.44 21.57 15.14
N SER A 215 -8.59 22.13 16.35
CA SER A 215 -9.87 22.16 17.08
C SER A 215 -10.76 23.37 16.75
N THR A 216 -10.32 24.30 15.89
CA THR A 216 -11.17 25.41 15.43
C THR A 216 -12.02 25.05 14.21
N ALA A 217 -11.88 23.83 13.67
CA ALA A 217 -12.83 23.31 12.70
C ALA A 217 -14.18 23.20 13.43
N ARG A 218 -15.09 24.13 13.15
CA ARG A 218 -16.45 24.10 13.69
C ARG A 218 -17.08 22.75 13.33
N PRO A 219 -17.86 22.13 14.23
CA PRO A 219 -18.68 20.98 13.87
C PRO A 219 -19.48 21.34 12.59
N GLY A 220 -19.26 20.59 11.51
CA GLY A 220 -19.90 20.84 10.21
C GLY A 220 -19.01 21.48 9.13
N GLN A 221 -17.78 21.91 9.42
CA GLN A 221 -16.88 22.40 8.37
C GLN A 221 -16.29 21.24 7.56
N SER A 222 -16.59 21.18 6.26
CA SER A 222 -16.06 20.17 5.36
C SER A 222 -14.55 20.33 5.17
N ILE A 223 -13.78 19.28 5.45
CA ILE A 223 -12.34 19.25 5.20
C ILE A 223 -12.10 19.36 3.68
N SER A 224 -11.46 20.44 3.25
CA SER A 224 -10.92 20.61 1.90
C SER A 224 -9.50 20.05 1.78
N PHE A 225 -9.19 19.55 0.60
CA PHE A 225 -7.84 19.10 0.24
C PHE A 225 -7.30 19.93 -0.92
N VAL A 226 -6.10 20.48 -0.78
CA VAL A 226 -5.39 21.15 -1.85
C VAL A 226 -4.65 20.11 -2.68
N VAL A 227 -5.00 20.04 -3.97
CA VAL A 227 -4.40 19.09 -4.91
C VAL A 227 -3.06 19.63 -5.39
N LEU A 228 -1.98 18.89 -5.11
CA LEU A 228 -0.65 19.22 -5.61
C LEU A 228 -0.40 18.53 -6.95
N LYS A 229 -0.20 19.32 -8.01
CA LYS A 229 0.09 18.79 -9.35
C LYS A 229 1.53 18.25 -9.40
N PRO A 230 1.76 16.99 -9.84
CA PRO A 230 3.10 16.51 -10.13
C PRO A 230 3.74 17.31 -11.26
N GLN A 231 4.99 17.73 -11.10
CA GLN A 231 5.70 18.54 -12.10
C GLN A 231 5.85 17.84 -13.45
N TRP A 232 5.87 16.51 -13.47
CA TRP A 232 6.02 15.74 -14.69
C TRP A 232 4.72 15.65 -15.51
N ARG A 233 3.56 15.94 -14.93
CA ARG A 233 2.26 15.60 -15.53
C ARG A 233 1.76 16.71 -16.45
N SER A 234 1.40 16.37 -17.68
CA SER A 234 0.85 17.31 -18.66
C SER A 234 -0.51 17.88 -18.24
N GLU A 235 -0.92 18.98 -18.87
CA GLU A 235 -2.25 19.57 -18.64
C GLU A 235 -3.37 18.67 -19.17
N LEU A 236 -3.18 18.07 -20.35
CA LEU A 236 -4.14 17.13 -20.96
C LEU A 236 -4.51 15.97 -20.01
N LEU A 237 -3.49 15.30 -19.46
CA LEU A 237 -3.71 14.23 -18.49
C LEU A 237 -4.31 14.77 -17.18
N SER A 238 -3.92 15.98 -16.75
CA SER A 238 -4.48 16.60 -15.54
C SER A 238 -5.98 16.85 -15.69
N GLU A 239 -6.39 17.37 -16.84
CA GLU A 239 -7.79 17.61 -17.17
C GLU A 239 -8.63 16.33 -17.16
N VAL A 240 -8.17 15.27 -17.86
CA VAL A 240 -8.88 13.98 -17.87
C VAL A 240 -9.07 13.45 -16.45
N LEU A 241 -8.04 13.50 -15.61
CA LEU A 241 -8.14 13.06 -14.22
C LEU A 241 -9.09 13.94 -13.39
N HIS A 242 -9.18 15.23 -13.69
CA HIS A 242 -10.10 16.15 -13.02
C HIS A 242 -11.55 15.89 -13.40
N LEU A 243 -11.82 15.73 -14.70
CA LEU A 243 -13.15 15.36 -15.21
C LEU A 243 -13.60 14.01 -14.63
N THR A 244 -12.68 13.05 -14.55
CA THR A 244 -12.94 11.74 -13.91
C THR A 244 -13.36 11.89 -12.44
N ASP A 245 -12.68 12.77 -11.68
CA ASP A 245 -13.05 13.02 -10.28
C ASP A 245 -14.43 13.67 -10.15
N SER A 246 -14.84 14.51 -11.11
CA SER A 246 -16.16 15.14 -11.14
C SER A 246 -17.27 14.17 -11.54
N LEU A 247 -16.96 13.20 -12.40
CA LEU A 247 -17.91 12.18 -12.85
C LEU A 247 -18.15 11.10 -11.78
N TYR A 248 -17.15 10.80 -10.93
CA TYR A 248 -17.26 9.75 -9.93
C TYR A 248 -18.48 9.88 -9.00
N PRO A 249 -18.75 11.04 -8.35
CA PRO A 249 -19.94 11.19 -7.52
C PRO A 249 -21.24 10.92 -8.27
N LEU A 250 -21.37 11.40 -9.51
CA LEU A 250 -22.58 11.25 -10.34
C LEU A 250 -22.85 9.78 -10.65
N LEU A 251 -21.82 9.06 -11.11
CA LEU A 251 -21.92 7.62 -11.38
C LEU A 251 -22.19 6.82 -10.10
N ARG A 252 -21.55 7.19 -8.98
CA ARG A 252 -21.77 6.52 -7.70
C ARG A 252 -23.20 6.72 -7.18
N THR A 253 -23.78 7.91 -7.34
CA THR A 253 -25.16 8.16 -6.92
C THR A 253 -26.19 7.47 -7.80
N ALA A 254 -25.88 7.30 -9.09
CA ALA A 254 -26.73 6.54 -10.01
C ALA A 254 -26.65 5.02 -9.74
N ASP A 255 -25.53 4.54 -9.19
CA ASP A 255 -25.33 3.14 -8.82
C ASP A 255 -25.84 2.89 -7.38
N THR A 256 -27.12 2.52 -7.26
CA THR A 256 -27.82 2.35 -5.97
C THR A 256 -27.17 1.32 -5.05
N ASP A 257 -26.33 0.44 -5.59
CA ASP A 257 -25.68 -0.65 -4.86
C ASP A 257 -24.41 -0.23 -4.10
N ASP A 258 -23.83 0.95 -4.40
CA ASP A 258 -22.51 1.39 -3.87
C ASP A 258 -22.54 2.73 -3.11
N LEU A 259 -23.60 2.95 -2.33
CA LEU A 259 -23.70 4.12 -1.43
C LEU A 259 -22.94 3.94 -0.11
N ARG A 260 -22.25 2.80 0.11
CA ARG A 260 -21.53 2.54 1.36
C ARG A 260 -20.29 3.41 1.49
N GLY A 261 -20.06 3.96 2.68
CA GLY A 261 -18.87 4.76 3.01
C GLY A 261 -19.00 6.26 2.67
N ALA A 262 -18.03 7.05 3.13
CA ALA A 262 -18.10 8.51 3.05
C ALA A 262 -18.08 9.04 1.59
N ALA A 263 -18.79 10.12 1.34
CA ALA A 263 -18.70 10.87 0.10
C ALA A 263 -17.26 11.38 -0.11
N PRO A 264 -16.78 11.51 -1.37
CA PRO A 264 -15.53 12.18 -1.66
C PRO A 264 -15.50 13.58 -1.04
N HIS A 265 -14.40 13.93 -0.39
CA HIS A 265 -14.18 15.29 0.07
C HIS A 265 -13.96 16.24 -1.11
N HIS A 266 -14.34 17.50 -0.92
CA HIS A 266 -14.07 18.56 -1.88
C HIS A 266 -12.55 18.76 -2.04
N ARG A 267 -12.10 18.82 -3.30
CA ARG A 267 -10.69 18.95 -3.66
C ARG A 267 -10.47 20.29 -4.37
N ILE A 268 -9.73 21.17 -3.71
CA ILE A 268 -9.35 22.48 -4.24
C ILE A 268 -8.15 22.29 -5.15
N ARG A 269 -8.30 22.65 -6.42
CA ARG A 269 -7.24 22.53 -7.42
C ARG A 269 -6.55 23.87 -7.56
N VAL A 270 -5.26 23.90 -7.24
CA VAL A 270 -4.44 25.11 -7.35
C VAL A 270 -3.33 24.85 -8.34
N ASN A 271 -3.39 25.49 -9.51
CA ASN A 271 -2.44 25.25 -10.60
C ASN A 271 -1.04 25.79 -10.33
N THR A 272 -0.86 26.59 -9.27
CA THR A 272 0.42 27.20 -8.90
C THR A 272 1.23 26.37 -7.91
N ILE A 273 0.66 25.32 -7.31
CA ILE A 273 1.34 24.54 -6.27
C ILE A 273 1.74 23.15 -6.78
N TRP A 274 3.04 22.93 -6.85
CA TRP A 274 3.64 21.70 -7.33
C TRP A 274 3.91 20.69 -6.21
N SER A 275 3.72 19.42 -6.52
CA SER A 275 4.14 18.33 -5.63
C SER A 275 5.67 18.29 -5.53
N ARG A 276 6.18 18.11 -4.30
CA ARG A 276 7.62 17.86 -4.05
C ARG A 276 8.08 16.47 -4.48
N SER A 277 7.16 15.58 -4.86
CA SER A 277 7.51 14.22 -5.28
C SER A 277 8.22 14.24 -6.63
N ARG A 278 9.41 13.63 -6.68
CA ARG A 278 10.17 13.39 -7.92
C ARG A 278 9.79 12.09 -8.62
N LYS A 279 8.85 11.32 -8.06
CA LYS A 279 8.41 10.05 -8.65
C LYS A 279 7.51 10.33 -9.86
N PHE A 280 7.71 9.56 -10.92
CA PHE A 280 6.89 9.58 -12.12
C PHE A 280 6.68 8.14 -12.62
N PRO A 281 5.54 7.86 -13.26
CA PRO A 281 5.31 6.58 -13.94
C PRO A 281 6.14 6.50 -15.21
N LYS A 282 6.69 5.31 -15.50
CA LYS A 282 7.39 5.01 -16.76
C LYS A 282 6.41 4.43 -17.78
N GLY A 283 6.75 4.50 -19.07
CA GLY A 283 5.93 3.87 -20.11
C GLY A 283 4.58 4.53 -20.38
N GLN A 284 4.35 5.75 -19.89
CA GLN A 284 3.14 6.49 -20.26
C GLN A 284 3.27 7.07 -21.68
N PRO A 285 2.14 7.40 -22.34
CA PRO A 285 2.17 8.17 -23.58
C PRO A 285 3.03 9.42 -23.46
N ARG A 286 3.78 9.78 -24.50
CA ARG A 286 4.72 10.92 -24.50
C ARG A 286 4.02 12.24 -24.11
N ASN A 287 2.80 12.47 -24.59
CA ASN A 287 1.96 13.61 -24.22
C ASN A 287 1.32 13.55 -22.81
N SER A 288 1.56 12.49 -22.03
CA SER A 288 1.25 12.44 -20.58
C SER A 288 2.20 13.30 -19.76
N TYR A 289 3.38 13.56 -20.30
CA TYR A 289 4.46 14.26 -19.63
C TYR A 289 4.49 15.72 -20.05
N ASP A 290 4.62 16.62 -19.07
CA ASP A 290 4.81 18.04 -19.26
C ASP A 290 6.03 18.31 -20.17
N TYR A 291 5.85 19.21 -21.14
CA TYR A 291 6.86 19.49 -22.16
C TYR A 291 8.16 20.03 -21.54
N ALA A 292 8.05 21.06 -20.68
CA ALA A 292 9.22 21.67 -20.04
C ALA A 292 9.91 20.71 -19.06
N TRP A 293 9.15 19.81 -18.42
CA TRP A 293 9.72 18.74 -17.62
C TRP A 293 10.51 17.74 -18.46
N ARG A 294 9.97 17.31 -19.62
CA ARG A 294 10.66 16.37 -20.53
C ARG A 294 11.95 16.96 -21.08
N MET A 295 11.94 18.20 -21.53
CA MET A 295 13.12 18.86 -22.13
C MET A 295 14.30 18.98 -21.17
N ARG A 296 14.07 18.93 -19.85
CA ARG A 296 15.12 18.98 -18.82
C ARG A 296 15.77 17.61 -18.54
N LYS A 297 15.39 16.54 -19.24
CA LYS A 297 15.91 15.19 -19.04
C LYS A 297 16.80 14.78 -20.22
N SER A 298 18.09 14.56 -19.95
CA SER A 298 19.07 14.11 -20.95
C SER A 298 18.70 12.74 -21.55
N ASP A 299 18.28 11.79 -20.70
CA ASP A 299 18.08 10.39 -21.10
C ASP A 299 16.61 9.98 -20.99
N LEU A 300 15.72 10.78 -21.57
CA LEU A 300 14.26 10.57 -21.46
C LEU A 300 13.83 9.17 -21.95
N GLU A 301 14.34 8.73 -23.10
CA GLU A 301 13.98 7.44 -23.72
C GLU A 301 14.39 6.24 -22.85
N PHE A 302 15.47 6.34 -22.07
CA PHE A 302 15.91 5.27 -21.17
C PHE A 302 15.26 5.35 -19.78
N ILE A 303 15.18 6.56 -19.23
CA ILE A 303 14.68 6.79 -17.87
C ILE A 303 13.16 6.63 -17.80
N VAL A 304 12.47 7.24 -18.78
CA VAL A 304 11.00 7.33 -18.83
C VAL A 304 10.43 6.29 -19.78
N ALA A 305 11.12 6.04 -20.91
CA ALA A 305 10.69 5.15 -21.98
C ALA A 305 9.24 5.43 -22.42
N PRO A 306 8.95 6.64 -22.91
CA PRO A 306 7.58 7.06 -23.22
C PRO A 306 6.98 6.23 -24.36
N ALA A 307 5.72 5.86 -24.21
CA ALA A 307 4.92 5.24 -25.26
C ALA A 307 4.48 6.29 -26.32
N PRO A 308 3.95 5.86 -27.47
CA PRO A 308 3.35 6.77 -28.45
C PRO A 308 2.27 7.67 -27.84
N ASP A 309 2.03 8.81 -28.49
CA ASP A 309 1.04 9.78 -28.03
C ASP A 309 -0.37 9.16 -27.98
N TYR A 310 -1.16 9.67 -27.04
CA TYR A 310 -2.48 9.15 -26.73
C TYR A 310 -3.54 10.24 -26.85
N ASN A 311 -4.73 9.90 -27.36
CA ASN A 311 -5.79 10.87 -27.61
C ASN A 311 -6.55 11.25 -26.32
N TYR A 312 -5.96 12.14 -25.52
CA TYR A 312 -6.59 12.65 -24.31
C TYR A 312 -7.83 13.51 -24.58
N ASP A 313 -7.89 14.18 -25.74
CA ASP A 313 -9.05 15.00 -26.13
C ASP A 313 -10.30 14.15 -26.34
N GLU A 314 -10.13 12.94 -26.90
CA GLU A 314 -11.22 11.98 -27.02
C GLU A 314 -11.78 11.57 -25.66
N VAL A 315 -10.90 11.26 -24.71
CA VAL A 315 -11.31 10.89 -23.35
C VAL A 315 -12.01 12.07 -22.66
N ALA A 316 -11.46 13.27 -22.78
CA ALA A 316 -12.06 14.48 -22.22
C ALA A 316 -13.45 14.74 -22.82
N ARG A 317 -13.63 14.53 -24.14
CA ARG A 317 -14.93 14.68 -24.81
C ARG A 317 -15.97 13.69 -24.27
N ILE A 318 -15.58 12.43 -24.06
CA ILE A 318 -16.48 11.42 -23.45
C ILE A 318 -16.88 11.85 -22.05
N LEU A 319 -15.92 12.31 -21.24
CA LEU A 319 -16.15 12.71 -19.85
C LEU A 319 -17.01 13.97 -19.66
N ARG A 320 -17.16 14.80 -20.71
CA ARG A 320 -17.97 16.03 -20.68
C ARG A 320 -19.41 15.84 -21.16
N ARG A 321 -19.72 14.70 -21.78
CA ARG A 321 -21.08 14.34 -22.21
C ARG A 321 -21.90 13.88 -21.02
#